data_AF-A0A3C1FXZ4-F1
#
_entry.id   AF-A0A3C1FXZ4-F1
#
_cell.length_a   1.000
_cell.length_b   1.000
_cell.length_c   1.000
_cell.angle_alpha   90.00
_cell.angle_beta   90.00
_cell.angle_gamma   90.00
#
_symmetry.space_group_name_H-M   'P 1'
#
loop_
_entity.id
_entity.type
_entity.pdbx_description
1 polymer ?
#
loop_
_entity_poly.entity_id
_entity_poly.type
_entity_poly.pdbx_seq_one_letter_code
_entity_poly.pdbx_strand_id
1 'polypeptide(L)'
;MRRTIVKGIIIFVPIVFCLLLGQVISAQGAEGTPLSCYVGNPDDDQYLGDVEVFTLAGAASICNRTYSDCNGNCTACYIAEDGSQICIDVTGRQYVNQ
;
A
#
# COMPACT_ATOMS: atom_id res chain seq x y z
N MET A 1 -59.15 0.57 26.81
CA MET A 1 -57.70 0.30 26.96
C MET A 1 -57.02 0.32 25.59
N ARG A 2 -56.46 1.45 25.13
CA ARG A 2 -55.83 1.52 23.78
C ARG A 2 -54.90 2.74 23.60
N ARG A 3 -54.21 3.19 24.65
CA ARG A 3 -53.39 4.43 24.60
C ARG A 3 -51.90 4.25 24.95
N THR A 4 -51.47 3.06 25.38
CA THR A 4 -50.11 2.88 25.92
C THR A 4 -49.09 2.35 24.90
N ILE A 5 -49.53 1.74 23.80
CA ILE A 5 -48.65 1.06 22.82
C ILE A 5 -47.96 2.06 21.87
N VAL A 6 -48.58 3.23 21.63
CA VAL A 6 -48.10 4.19 20.61
C VAL A 6 -46.85 4.97 21.07
N LYS A 7 -46.66 5.15 22.38
CA LYS A 7 -45.50 5.91 22.92
C LYS A 7 -44.18 5.15 22.86
N GLY A 8 -44.19 3.82 22.89
CA GLY A 8 -42.96 3.01 22.82
C GLY A 8 -42.34 2.97 21.42
N ILE A 9 -43.18 3.01 20.38
CA ILE A 9 -42.75 2.90 18.97
C ILE A 9 -42.06 4.19 18.49
N ILE A 10 -42.54 5.36 18.93
CA ILE A 10 -42.04 6.66 18.46
C ILE A 10 -40.62 6.96 18.96
N ILE A 11 -40.20 6.38 20.09
CA ILE A 11 -38.86 6.59 20.67
C ILE A 11 -37.85 5.55 20.15
N PHE A 12 -38.29 4.33 19.84
CA PHE A 12 -37.39 3.26 19.39
C PHE A 12 -36.91 3.44 17.94
N VAL A 13 -37.75 3.97 17.05
CA VAL A 13 -37.41 4.15 15.62
C VAL A 13 -36.24 5.11 15.37
N PRO A 14 -36.13 6.30 15.99
CA PRO A 14 -34.99 7.20 15.72
C PRO A 14 -33.66 6.67 16.28
N ILE A 15 -33.68 5.90 17.37
CA ILE A 15 -32.46 5.36 18.00
C ILE A 15 -31.86 4.23 17.17
N VAL A 16 -32.70 3.34 16.63
CA VAL A 16 -32.26 2.27 15.73
C VAL A 16 -31.75 2.83 14.41
N PHE A 17 -32.33 3.94 13.93
CA PHE A 17 -31.87 4.62 12.70
C PHE A 17 -30.49 5.28 12.86
N CYS A 18 -30.19 5.88 14.03
CA CYS A 18 -28.85 6.41 14.31
C CYS A 18 -27.77 5.33 14.43
N LEU A 19 -28.10 4.14 14.96
CA LEU A 19 -27.15 3.03 15.06
C LEU A 19 -26.78 2.39 13.71
N LEU A 20 -27.66 2.50 12.70
CA LEU A 20 -27.40 2.01 11.35
C LEU A 20 -26.50 2.95 10.51
N LEU A 21 -26.44 4.25 10.85
CA LEU A 21 -25.63 5.25 10.15
C LEU A 21 -24.19 5.37 10.68
N GLY A 22 -23.88 4.73 11.81
CA GLY A 22 -22.57 4.82 12.47
C GLY A 22 -21.47 3.94 11.87
N GLN A 23 -21.74 3.18 10.81
CA GLN A 23 -20.77 2.29 10.18
C GLN A 23 -20.01 3.01 9.06
N VAL A 24 -19.48 4.21 9.32
CA VAL A 24 -18.42 4.76 8.47
C VAL A 24 -17.14 3.98 8.79
N ILE A 25 -17.00 2.81 8.17
CA ILE A 25 -15.74 2.09 8.12
C ILE A 25 -14.80 2.98 7.31
N SER A 26 -13.94 3.72 7.99
CA SER A 26 -12.84 4.44 7.35
C SER A 26 -11.94 3.39 6.70
N ALA A 27 -12.16 3.14 5.41
CA ALA A 27 -11.21 2.44 4.57
C ALA A 27 -9.98 3.34 4.46
N GLN A 28 -9.03 3.19 5.39
CA GLN A 28 -7.68 3.69 5.19
C GLN A 28 -7.12 2.87 4.04
N GLY A 29 -7.19 3.42 2.82
CA GLY A 29 -6.50 2.86 1.68
C GLY A 29 -5.02 2.83 2.02
N ALA A 30 -4.41 1.65 1.97
CA ALA A 30 -2.96 1.57 2.05
C ALA A 30 -2.40 2.28 0.81
N GLU A 31 -1.68 3.39 1.01
CA GLU A 31 -0.99 4.07 -0.09
C GLU A 31 0.19 3.20 -0.50
N GLY A 32 0.25 2.82 -1.78
CA GLY A 32 1.35 2.06 -2.32
C GLY A 32 2.58 2.94 -2.52
N THR A 33 3.76 2.37 -2.31
CA THR A 33 5.04 3.00 -2.62
C THR A 33 5.46 2.58 -4.03
N PRO A 34 5.65 3.54 -4.96
CA PRO A 34 6.20 3.22 -6.27
C PRO A 34 7.68 2.86 -6.14
N LEU A 35 8.07 1.76 -6.78
CA LEU A 35 9.44 1.30 -6.90
C LEU A 35 9.84 1.29 -8.37
N SER A 36 11.05 1.71 -8.68
CA SER A 36 11.70 1.52 -9.97
C SER A 36 12.60 0.30 -9.95
N CYS A 37 12.47 -0.59 -10.94
CA CYS A 37 13.23 -1.83 -11.04
C CYS A 37 14.36 -1.70 -12.07
N TYR A 38 15.56 -2.16 -11.69
CA TYR A 38 16.77 -2.13 -12.51
C TYR A 38 17.44 -3.50 -12.57
N VAL A 39 18.09 -3.83 -13.70
CA VAL A 39 18.97 -5.01 -13.79
C VAL A 39 20.32 -4.67 -13.16
N GLY A 40 20.72 -5.39 -12.11
CA GLY A 40 22.03 -5.19 -11.48
C GLY A 40 22.11 -3.83 -10.78
N ASN A 41 23.11 -3.02 -11.13
CA ASN A 41 23.31 -1.71 -10.50
C ASN A 41 22.40 -0.65 -11.17
N PRO A 42 21.57 0.09 -10.41
CA PRO A 42 20.80 1.22 -10.93
C PRO A 42 21.66 2.29 -11.64
N ASP A 43 22.93 2.47 -11.28
CA ASP A 43 23.82 3.46 -11.92
C ASP A 43 24.18 3.13 -13.37
N ASP A 44 23.99 1.86 -13.78
CA ASP A 44 24.25 1.41 -15.15
C ASP A 44 23.08 1.74 -16.11
N ASP A 45 22.05 2.46 -15.63
CA ASP A 45 20.87 2.91 -16.38
C ASP A 45 20.06 1.76 -17.03
N GLN A 46 20.12 0.57 -16.44
CA GLN A 46 19.39 -0.62 -16.89
C GLN A 46 17.98 -0.68 -16.31
N TYR A 47 17.20 0.38 -16.52
CA TYR A 47 15.82 0.49 -16.06
C TYR A 47 14.89 -0.46 -16.82
N LEU A 48 13.99 -1.12 -16.07
CA LEU A 48 13.01 -2.06 -16.63
C LEU A 48 11.58 -1.53 -16.58
N GLY A 49 11.25 -0.79 -15.53
CA GLY A 49 9.89 -0.33 -15.28
C GLY A 49 9.61 -0.14 -13.79
N ASP A 50 8.40 0.35 -13.49
CA ASP A 50 7.96 0.60 -12.12
C ASP A 50 6.98 -0.48 -11.62
N VAL A 51 6.95 -0.68 -10.30
CA VAL A 51 5.98 -1.53 -9.59
C VAL A 51 5.50 -0.80 -8.34
N GLU A 52 4.24 -0.96 -7.98
CA GLU A 52 3.70 -0.40 -6.73
C GLU A 52 3.65 -1.49 -5.66
N VAL A 53 4.17 -1.19 -4.46
CA VAL A 53 4.20 -2.13 -3.33
C VAL A 53 3.64 -1.50 -2.07
N PHE A 54 2.96 -2.30 -1.24
CA PHE A 54 2.49 -1.85 0.07
C PHE A 54 3.54 -2.05 1.17
N THR A 55 4.63 -2.76 0.88
CA THR A 55 5.74 -2.99 1.79
C THR A 55 7.04 -3.10 1.02
N LEU A 56 8.10 -2.51 1.55
CA LEU A 56 9.45 -2.62 1.01
C LEU A 56 10.08 -4.01 1.24
N ALA A 57 9.48 -4.83 2.11
CA ALA A 57 9.93 -6.19 2.36
C ALA A 57 9.80 -7.03 1.09
N GLY A 58 10.94 -7.47 0.55
CA GLY A 58 10.97 -8.27 -0.68
C GLY A 58 10.78 -7.47 -1.98
N ALA A 59 10.97 -6.15 -1.96
CA ALA A 59 10.94 -5.28 -3.13
C ALA A 59 11.75 -5.83 -4.33
N ALA A 60 13.02 -6.20 -4.10
CA ALA A 60 13.86 -6.82 -5.12
C ALA A 60 13.29 -8.15 -5.65
N SER A 61 12.66 -8.95 -4.79
CA SER A 61 11.97 -10.18 -5.21
C SER A 61 10.76 -9.88 -6.09
N ILE A 62 10.00 -8.83 -5.79
CA ILE A 62 8.88 -8.38 -6.62
C ILE A 62 9.39 -7.99 -8.01
N CYS A 63 10.40 -7.14 -8.10
CA CYS A 63 11.02 -6.78 -9.39
C CYS A 63 11.46 -8.03 -10.17
N ASN A 64 12.14 -8.98 -9.51
CA ASN A 64 12.58 -10.23 -10.15
C ASN A 64 11.44 -11.12 -10.67
N ARG A 65 10.27 -11.08 -10.03
CA ARG A 65 9.09 -11.84 -10.49
C ARG A 65 8.32 -11.11 -11.59
N THR A 66 8.34 -9.77 -11.57
CA THR A 66 7.66 -8.94 -12.56
C THR A 66 8.43 -8.90 -13.87
N TYR A 67 9.76 -8.74 -13.80
CA TYR A 67 10.64 -8.61 -14.96
C TYR A 67 11.59 -9.81 -15.07
N SER A 68 11.34 -10.66 -16.07
CA SER A 68 12.18 -11.84 -16.35
C SER A 68 13.62 -11.50 -16.68
N ASP A 69 13.85 -10.30 -17.22
CA ASP A 69 15.14 -9.86 -17.76
C ASP A 69 16.21 -9.72 -16.67
N CYS A 70 15.79 -9.61 -15.40
CA CYS A 70 16.71 -9.57 -14.27
C CYS A 70 17.41 -10.88 -13.96
N ASN A 71 16.86 -12.04 -14.35
CA ASN A 71 17.42 -13.36 -14.02
C ASN A 71 17.79 -13.53 -12.52
N GLY A 72 17.00 -12.95 -11.60
CA GLY A 72 17.27 -13.00 -10.16
C GLY A 72 18.17 -11.87 -9.63
N ASN A 73 18.64 -10.98 -10.51
CA ASN A 73 19.56 -9.88 -10.19
C ASN A 73 18.93 -8.48 -10.20
N CYS A 74 17.61 -8.35 -9.99
CA CYS A 74 16.98 -7.02 -9.91
C CYS A 74 17.38 -6.28 -8.63
N THR A 75 17.61 -4.98 -8.78
CA THR A 75 17.58 -3.98 -7.70
C THR A 75 16.27 -3.21 -7.77
N ALA A 76 15.65 -2.95 -6.62
CA ALA A 76 14.45 -2.11 -6.51
C ALA A 76 14.80 -0.80 -5.82
N CYS A 77 14.47 0.35 -6.42
CA CYS A 77 14.74 1.67 -5.87
C CYS A 77 13.46 2.47 -5.66
N TYR A 78 13.43 3.34 -4.66
CA TYR A 78 12.33 4.26 -4.41
C TYR A 78 12.84 5.61 -3.92
N ILE A 79 12.01 6.63 -4.02
CA ILE A 79 12.33 7.96 -3.50
C ILE A 79 11.80 8.06 -2.07
N ALA A 80 12.70 8.28 -1.11
CA ALA A 80 12.34 8.53 0.28
C ALA A 80 11.76 9.94 0.46
N GLU A 81 11.17 10.22 1.62
CA GLU A 81 10.52 11.50 1.92
C GLU A 81 11.46 12.71 1.83
N ASP A 82 12.76 12.50 2.04
CA ASP A 82 13.80 13.52 1.93
C ASP A 82 14.29 13.74 0.47
N GLY A 83 13.74 13.00 -0.49
CA GLY A 83 14.11 13.03 -1.89
C GLY A 83 15.31 12.15 -2.24
N SER A 84 15.90 11.43 -1.28
CA SER A 84 16.99 10.49 -1.57
C SER A 84 16.46 9.24 -2.28
N GLN A 85 17.24 8.72 -3.23
CA GLN A 85 16.93 7.44 -3.86
C GLN A 85 17.50 6.31 -3.01
N ILE A 86 16.63 5.47 -2.46
CA ILE A 86 17.01 4.30 -1.67
C ILE A 86 16.80 3.06 -2.53
N CYS A 87 17.86 2.27 -2.67
CA CYS A 87 17.86 1.04 -3.44
C CYS A 87 17.99 -0.17 -2.52
N ILE A 88 17.35 -1.27 -2.92
CA ILE A 88 17.26 -2.53 -2.21
C ILE A 88 17.82 -3.60 -3.15
N ASP A 89 18.96 -4.18 -2.76
CA ASP A 89 19.60 -5.24 -3.55
C ASP A 89 18.89 -6.60 -3.40
N VAL A 90 19.37 -7.60 -4.14
CA VAL A 90 18.86 -8.97 -4.13
C VAL A 90 18.94 -9.66 -2.77
N THR A 91 19.82 -9.21 -1.89
CA THR A 91 19.97 -9.72 -0.52
C THR A 91 19.00 -9.05 0.45
N GLY A 92 18.28 -8.02 0.00
CA GLY A 92 17.39 -7.20 0.80
C GLY A 92 18.11 -6.08 1.56
N ARG A 93 19.39 -5.83 1.27
CA ARG A 93 20.14 -4.74 1.89
C ARG A 93 19.76 -3.43 1.21
N GLN A 94 19.46 -2.44 2.04
CA GLN A 94 19.15 -1.08 1.60
C GLN A 94 20.42 -0.22 1.55
N TYR A 95 20.53 0.64 0.55
CA TYR A 95 21.60 1.62 0.42
C TYR A 95 21.07 2.87 -0.28
N VAL A 96 21.72 4.01 -0.03
CA VAL A 96 21.46 5.26 -0.74
C VAL A 96 22.18 5.20 -2.09
N ASN A 97 21.45 5.41 -3.17
CA ASN A 97 22.04 5.58 -4.50
C ASN A 97 22.47 7.04 -4.68
N GLN A 98 23.72 7.27 -5.07
CA GLN A 98 24.35 8.60 -5.12
C GLN A 98 24.66 9.03 -6.54
#